data_AF-A0A2U8HHZ4-F1
#
_entry.id   AF-A0A2U8HHZ4-F1
#
_cell.length_a   1.000
_cell.length_b   1.000
_cell.length_c   1.000
_cell.angle_alpha   90.00
_cell.angle_beta   90.00
_cell.angle_gamma   90.00
#
_symmetry.space_group_name_H-M   'P 1'
#
loop_
_entity.id
_entity.type
_entity.pdbx_description
1 polymer ?
#
loop_
_entity_poly.entity_id
_entity_poly.type
_entity_poly.pdbx_seq_one_letter_code
_entity_poly.pdbx_strand_id
1 'polypeptide(L)'
;MIRVSAALCALGLLAACAMPPKGTDEQDLMAWDDAVTSIGCELVSESDYQPVELQSGLSRTQVQEIAAYKVKTEEAVPSETGGVRLVTGSCAPAVSAEPVADAEAAETAAG
;
A
#
# COMPACT_ATOMS: atom_id res chain seq x y z
N MET A 1 10.47 24.24 36.62
CA MET A 1 11.53 23.50 35.88
C MET A 1 10.84 22.80 34.71
N ILE A 2 10.75 23.46 33.56
CA ILE A 2 10.07 22.97 32.36
C ILE A 2 11.13 22.96 31.27
N ARG A 3 11.84 21.84 31.10
CA ARG A 3 12.86 21.69 30.07
C ARG A 3 12.90 20.23 29.61
N VAL A 4 12.90 20.07 28.29
CA VAL A 4 13.17 18.85 27.52
C VAL A 4 11.99 17.89 27.25
N SER A 5 10.85 18.39 26.75
CA SER A 5 9.83 17.51 26.12
C SER A 5 9.34 17.97 24.75
N ALA A 6 9.91 19.04 24.19
CA ALA A 6 9.39 19.68 22.97
C ALA A 6 10.34 19.58 21.75
N ALA A 7 11.14 18.52 21.65
CA ALA A 7 12.11 18.37 20.56
C ALA A 7 11.88 17.15 19.63
N LEU A 8 10.87 16.31 19.89
CA LEU A 8 10.70 15.04 19.16
C LEU A 8 9.56 15.02 18.12
N CYS A 9 8.94 16.16 17.80
CA CYS A 9 7.82 16.22 16.85
C CYS A 9 8.18 16.74 15.44
N ALA A 10 9.45 17.06 15.17
CA ALA A 10 9.83 17.73 13.91
C ALA A 10 10.41 16.81 12.81
N LEU A 11 10.58 15.50 13.05
CA LEU A 11 11.21 14.59 12.07
C LEU A 11 10.24 13.78 11.19
N GLY A 12 8.92 13.96 11.31
CA GLY A 12 7.93 13.14 10.59
C GLY A 12 7.50 13.62 9.19
N LEU A 13 7.94 14.79 8.73
CA LEU A 13 7.39 15.42 7.51
C LEU A 13 8.25 15.19 6.23
N LEU A 14 9.25 14.30 6.30
CA LEU A 14 9.98 13.83 5.12
C LEU A 14 9.39 12.51 4.61
N ALA A 15 8.06 12.37 4.63
CA ALA A 15 7.39 11.27 3.95
C ALA A 15 7.69 11.38 2.44
N ALA A 16 8.73 10.64 2.06
CA ALA A 16 9.16 10.22 0.74
C ALA A 16 8.53 10.96 -0.46
N CYS A 17 9.28 11.91 -1.01
CA CYS A 17 9.10 12.34 -2.41
C CYS A 17 9.52 11.21 -3.37
N ALA A 18 8.88 10.04 -3.30
CA ALA A 18 9.03 9.03 -4.33
C ALA A 18 8.35 9.59 -5.59
N MET A 19 9.16 9.94 -6.59
CA MET A 19 8.65 10.37 -7.88
C MET A 19 8.13 9.14 -8.63
N PRO A 20 6.96 9.21 -9.29
CA PRO A 20 6.50 8.15 -10.16
C PRO A 20 7.54 7.86 -11.27
N PRO A 21 7.54 6.64 -11.83
CA PRO A 21 8.42 6.26 -12.92
C PRO A 21 8.37 7.21 -14.12
N LYS A 22 9.42 7.21 -14.93
CA LYS A 22 9.50 8.12 -16.07
C LYS A 22 8.51 7.68 -17.15
N GLY A 23 7.72 8.64 -17.64
CA GLY A 23 6.76 8.37 -18.71
C GLY A 23 5.53 7.60 -18.23
N THR A 24 5.25 7.64 -16.93
CA THR A 24 3.97 7.21 -16.35
C THR A 24 3.29 8.42 -15.72
N ASP A 25 1.97 8.50 -15.86
CA ASP A 25 1.14 9.46 -15.12
C ASP A 25 0.27 8.78 -14.06
N GLU A 26 -0.61 9.54 -13.40
CA GLU A 26 -1.45 9.02 -12.32
C GLU A 26 -2.51 8.02 -12.83
N GLN A 27 -2.98 8.20 -14.07
CA GLN A 27 -3.90 7.26 -14.71
C GLN A 27 -3.22 5.93 -15.02
N ASP A 28 -1.96 5.96 -15.42
CA ASP A 28 -1.15 4.75 -15.62
C ASP A 28 -0.99 3.95 -14.32
N LEU A 29 -0.75 4.63 -13.19
CA LEU A 29 -0.67 3.99 -11.88
C LEU A 29 -1.99 3.33 -11.48
N MET A 30 -3.12 4.00 -11.74
CA MET A 30 -4.45 3.44 -11.49
C MET A 30 -4.76 2.25 -12.41
N ALA A 31 -4.43 2.34 -13.69
CA ALA A 31 -4.63 1.25 -14.64
C ALA A 31 -3.80 0.01 -14.27
N TRP A 32 -2.60 0.21 -13.72
CA TRP A 32 -1.78 -0.86 -13.15
C TRP A 32 -2.47 -1.48 -11.92
N ASP A 33 -2.94 -0.67 -10.97
CA ASP A 33 -3.61 -1.15 -9.75
C ASP A 33 -4.87 -1.98 -10.10
N ASP A 34 -5.67 -1.51 -11.06
CA ASP A 34 -6.86 -2.21 -11.55
C ASP A 34 -6.50 -3.54 -12.21
N ALA A 35 -5.47 -3.55 -13.05
CA ALA A 35 -5.02 -4.76 -13.74
C ALA A 35 -4.45 -5.81 -12.77
N VAL A 36 -3.70 -5.38 -11.74
CA VAL A 36 -3.19 -6.26 -10.67
C VAL A 36 -4.33 -6.81 -9.82
N THR A 37 -5.32 -5.97 -9.51
CA THR A 37 -6.54 -6.40 -8.80
C THR A 37 -7.29 -7.47 -9.59
N SER A 38 -7.42 -7.28 -10.91
CA SER A 38 -8.12 -8.20 -11.84
C SER A 38 -7.54 -9.62 -11.83
N ILE A 39 -6.23 -9.77 -11.59
CA ILE A 39 -5.54 -11.07 -11.60
C ILE A 39 -5.27 -11.65 -10.20
N GLY A 40 -5.69 -10.95 -9.13
CA GLY A 40 -5.64 -11.48 -7.76
C GLY A 40 -4.62 -10.82 -6.83
N CYS A 41 -4.25 -9.56 -7.07
CA CYS A 41 -3.48 -8.69 -6.16
C CYS A 41 -2.00 -9.04 -5.96
N GLU A 42 -1.47 -10.06 -6.63
CA GLU A 42 -0.09 -10.52 -6.47
C GLU A 42 0.58 -10.81 -7.81
N LEU A 43 1.82 -10.36 -7.96
CA LEU A 43 2.68 -10.58 -9.12
C LEU A 43 3.90 -11.37 -8.67
N VAL A 44 3.90 -12.69 -8.88
CA VAL A 44 4.97 -13.58 -8.39
C VAL A 44 5.98 -13.89 -9.49
N SER A 45 5.48 -14.11 -10.69
CA SER A 45 6.20 -14.66 -11.83
C SER A 45 6.02 -13.81 -13.08
N GLU A 46 6.91 -13.96 -14.06
CA GLU A 46 6.85 -13.21 -15.33
C GLU A 46 5.51 -13.38 -16.07
N SER A 47 4.81 -14.49 -15.88
CA SER A 47 3.49 -14.71 -16.46
C SER A 47 2.40 -13.82 -15.86
N ASP A 48 2.59 -13.31 -14.64
CA ASP A 48 1.63 -12.42 -13.97
C ASP A 48 1.77 -10.97 -14.46
N TYR A 49 2.96 -10.58 -14.92
CA TYR A 49 3.21 -9.24 -15.47
C TYR A 49 2.61 -9.05 -16.87
N GLN A 50 2.57 -10.12 -17.67
CA GLN A 50 2.03 -10.05 -19.03
C GLN A 50 0.55 -9.63 -19.12
N PRO A 51 -0.39 -10.16 -18.33
CA PRO A 51 -1.76 -9.68 -18.34
C PRO A 51 -1.88 -8.25 -17.80
N VAL A 52 -0.96 -7.79 -16.94
CA VAL A 52 -0.94 -6.38 -16.48
C VAL A 52 -0.56 -5.45 -17.62
N GLU A 53 0.46 -5.79 -18.41
CA GLU A 53 0.85 -5.04 -19.62
C GLU A 53 -0.32 -4.93 -20.61
N LEU A 54 -1.00 -6.05 -20.87
CA LEU A 54 -2.10 -6.08 -21.84
C LEU A 54 -3.32 -5.29 -21.38
N GLN A 55 -3.63 -5.29 -20.09
CA GLN A 55 -4.79 -4.57 -19.54
C GLN A 55 -4.52 -3.08 -19.34
N SER A 56 -3.33 -2.72 -18.86
CA SER A 56 -2.96 -1.33 -18.60
C SER A 56 -2.42 -0.58 -19.83
N GLY A 57 -1.97 -1.29 -20.87
CA GLY A 57 -1.32 -0.70 -22.04
C GLY A 57 0.14 -0.27 -21.79
N LEU A 58 0.69 -0.59 -20.62
CA LEU A 58 2.04 -0.24 -20.21
C LEU A 58 3.09 -1.19 -20.78
N SER A 59 4.31 -0.69 -21.00
CA SER A 59 5.45 -1.55 -21.33
C SER A 59 5.91 -2.39 -20.14
N ARG A 60 6.56 -3.53 -20.41
CA ARG A 60 7.19 -4.39 -19.39
C ARG A 60 8.03 -3.59 -18.38
N THR A 61 8.87 -2.68 -18.87
CA THR A 61 9.72 -1.84 -18.02
C THR A 61 8.88 -0.94 -17.12
N GLN A 62 7.84 -0.28 -17.65
CA GLN A 62 6.97 0.57 -16.84
C GLN A 62 6.22 -0.24 -15.78
N VAL A 63 5.69 -1.42 -16.12
CA VAL A 63 5.01 -2.29 -15.14
C VAL A 63 5.94 -2.69 -13.99
N GLN A 64 7.20 -3.02 -14.29
CA GLN A 64 8.20 -3.35 -13.26
C GLN A 64 8.63 -2.13 -12.44
N GLU A 65 8.82 -0.98 -13.08
CA GLU A 65 9.18 0.26 -12.39
C GLU A 65 8.04 0.75 -11.48
N ILE A 66 6.78 0.61 -11.90
CA ILE A 66 5.60 0.90 -11.07
C ILE A 66 5.53 -0.08 -9.90
N ALA A 67 5.75 -1.38 -10.12
CA ALA A 67 5.79 -2.35 -9.03
C ALA A 67 6.83 -1.96 -7.96
N ALA A 68 8.05 -1.61 -8.38
CA ALA A 68 9.09 -1.14 -7.47
C ALA A 68 8.75 0.19 -6.80
N TYR A 69 8.12 1.11 -7.53
CA TYR A 69 7.62 2.38 -7.00
C TYR A 69 6.57 2.16 -5.91
N LYS A 70 5.57 1.30 -6.15
CA LYS A 70 4.51 0.95 -5.20
C LYS A 70 5.07 0.30 -3.93
N VAL A 71 6.12 -0.52 -4.05
CA VAL A 71 6.83 -1.05 -2.87
C VAL A 71 7.53 0.07 -2.09
N LYS A 72 8.15 1.01 -2.79
CA LYS A 72 8.85 2.15 -2.17
C LYS A 72 7.90 3.15 -1.49
N THR A 73 6.69 3.31 -2.01
CA THR A 73 5.63 4.14 -1.43
C THR A 73 4.77 3.41 -0.42
N GLU A 74 5.12 2.17 -0.07
CA GLU A 74 4.39 1.34 0.90
C GLU A 74 2.95 0.99 0.47
N GLU A 75 2.64 1.18 -0.82
CA GLU A 75 1.37 0.78 -1.42
C GLU A 75 1.37 -0.71 -1.82
N ALA A 76 2.55 -1.30 -1.94
CA ALA A 76 2.76 -2.73 -2.16
C ALA A 76 3.85 -3.25 -1.20
N VAL A 77 3.90 -4.56 -1.02
CA VAL A 77 4.92 -5.25 -0.22
C VAL A 77 5.60 -6.34 -1.06
N PRO A 78 6.88 -6.66 -0.78
CA PRO A 78 7.50 -7.84 -1.36
C PRO A 78 6.73 -9.09 -0.91
N SER A 79 6.40 -9.98 -1.85
CA SER A 79 5.74 -11.25 -1.52
C SER A 79 6.74 -12.28 -0.97
N GLU A 80 6.27 -13.14 -0.07
CA GLU A 80 7.05 -14.27 0.49
C GLU A 80 7.44 -15.30 -0.59
N THR A 81 6.63 -15.42 -1.65
CA THR A 81 6.88 -16.32 -2.79
C THR A 81 7.80 -15.69 -3.85
N GLY A 82 8.23 -14.44 -3.63
CA GLY A 82 8.91 -13.61 -4.61
C GLY A 82 7.95 -12.70 -5.37
N GLY A 83 8.45 -11.56 -5.86
CA GLY A 83 7.64 -10.56 -6.54
C GLY A 83 6.96 -9.56 -5.59
N VAL A 84 5.77 -9.08 -5.94
CA VAL A 84 5.07 -8.00 -5.21
C VAL A 84 3.60 -8.30 -4.97
N ARG A 85 3.07 -7.84 -3.83
CA ARG A 85 1.65 -7.87 -3.47
C ARG A 85 1.14 -6.45 -3.24
N LEU A 86 0.08 -6.07 -3.93
CA LEU A 86 -0.62 -4.81 -3.70
C LEU A 86 -1.35 -4.88 -2.35
N VAL A 87 -1.26 -3.81 -1.54
CA VAL A 87 -1.89 -3.74 -0.21
C VAL A 87 -2.82 -2.54 -0.07
N THR A 88 -3.20 -1.94 -1.19
CA THR A 88 -4.10 -0.78 -1.27
C THR A 88 -5.36 -1.11 -2.08
N GLY A 89 -6.35 -0.22 -2.01
CA GLY A 89 -7.61 -0.38 -2.74
C GLY A 89 -8.32 -1.69 -2.41
N SER A 90 -8.79 -2.38 -3.44
CA SER A 90 -9.46 -3.69 -3.32
C SER A 90 -8.54 -4.81 -2.85
N CYS A 91 -7.22 -4.59 -2.90
CA CYS A 91 -6.20 -5.53 -2.47
C CYS A 91 -5.73 -5.28 -1.03
N ALA A 92 -6.30 -4.28 -0.35
CA ALA A 92 -5.99 -4.02 1.05
C ALA A 92 -6.36 -5.24 1.92
N PRO A 93 -5.52 -5.60 2.91
CA PRO A 93 -5.86 -6.66 3.83
C PRO A 93 -7.14 -6.29 4.57
N ALA A 94 -8.08 -7.23 4.65
CA ALA A 94 -9.25 -7.05 5.49
C ALA A 94 -8.74 -6.83 6.93
N VAL A 95 -8.91 -5.62 7.45
CA VAL A 95 -8.79 -5.38 8.88
C VAL A 95 -9.90 -6.24 9.49
N SER A 96 -9.54 -7.40 10.03
CA SER A 96 -10.33 -8.03 11.05
C SER A 96 -10.49 -6.96 12.13
N ALA A 97 -11.65 -6.31 12.14
CA ALA A 97 -12.10 -5.60 13.32
C ALA A 97 -12.16 -6.67 14.41
N GLU A 98 -11.09 -6.79 15.18
CA GLU A 98 -11.17 -7.38 16.49
C GLU A 98 -12.35 -6.67 17.17
N PRO A 99 -13.39 -7.39 17.62
CA PRO A 99 -14.51 -6.76 18.25
C PRO A 99 -13.94 -5.97 19.42
N VAL A 100 -14.19 -4.66 19.41
CA VAL A 100 -13.99 -3.79 20.57
C VAL A 100 -14.94 -4.23 21.68
N ALA A 101 -14.65 -5.37 22.28
CA ALA A 101 -15.14 -5.76 23.58
C ALA A 101 -14.17 -5.15 24.60
N ASP A 102 -14.35 -3.85 24.86
CA ASP A 102 -14.44 -3.35 26.23
C ASP A 102 -14.92 -1.89 26.20
N ALA A 103 -16.23 -1.73 26.06
CA ALA A 103 -16.93 -0.48 26.32
C ALA A 103 -18.20 -0.79 27.13
N GLU A 104 -17.99 -1.21 28.39
CA GLU A 104 -18.98 -1.06 29.48
C GLU A 104 -18.23 -0.32 30.61
N ALA A 105 -18.31 1.00 30.71
CA ALA A 105 -19.38 1.71 31.43
C ALA A 105 -19.73 0.98 32.75
N ALA A 106 -19.10 1.33 33.87
CA ALA A 106 -19.63 2.35 34.78
C ALA A 106 -21.08 2.10 35.23
N GLU A 107 -21.33 1.04 36.00
CA GLU A 107 -22.48 0.98 36.91
C GLU A 107 -22.13 0.22 38.20
N THR A 108 -21.54 0.92 39.17
CA THR A 108 -21.57 0.52 40.59
C THR A 108 -21.58 1.79 41.43
N ALA A 109 -22.75 2.41 41.51
CA ALA A 109 -23.07 3.45 42.48
C ALA A 109 -24.60 3.56 42.64
N ALA A 110 -25.24 2.51 43.15
CA ALA A 110 -26.52 2.58 43.88
C ALA A 110 -26.83 1.21 44.50
N GLY A 111 -26.60 1.08 45.80
CA GLY A 111 -26.88 -0.10 46.60
C GLY A 111 -26.29 0.03 47.99
#